data_AF-A0A7G2K1R4-F1
#
_entry.id   AF-A0A7G2K1R4-F1
#
_cell.length_a   1.000
_cell.length_b   1.000
_cell.length_c   1.000
_cell.angle_alpha   90.00
_cell.angle_beta   90.00
_cell.angle_gamma   90.00
#
_symmetry.space_group_name_H-M   'P 1'
#
loop_
_entity.id
_entity.type
_entity.pdbx_description
1 polymer ?
#
loop_
_entity_poly.entity_id
_entity_poly.type
_entity_poly.pdbx_seq_one_letter_code
_entity_poly.pdbx_strand_id
1 'polypeptide(L)'
;MAFFGIGTFPQVNAITHAMQDTFNIPVLVTAIIVTLLVGLIILGGVKRIATASSVIVPFMAILYVTTSLVIILLNIEKVPDAILLIIDSAFDPQAALGGAVGFTVMKAIQSGVARGIFSNESGLGSAPIAAAAAQTREPVRQGLIIQ
;
A
#
# COMPACT_ATOMS: atom_id res chain seq x y z
N MET A 1 7.98 13.92 -12.28
CA MET A 1 6.90 14.43 -11.41
C MET A 1 6.02 13.30 -10.81
N ALA A 2 5.83 12.15 -11.48
CA ALA A 2 5.06 11.02 -10.92
C ALA A 2 5.72 10.32 -9.71
N PHE A 3 7.06 10.23 -9.65
CA PHE A 3 7.81 9.60 -8.55
C PHE A 3 7.54 10.23 -7.17
N PHE A 4 7.49 11.56 -7.11
CA PHE A 4 7.25 12.28 -5.86
C PHE A 4 5.78 12.24 -5.42
N GLY A 5 4.84 12.33 -6.37
CA GLY A 5 3.40 12.34 -6.07
C GLY A 5 2.83 10.97 -5.70
N ILE A 6 3.40 9.88 -6.23
CA ILE A 6 2.89 8.52 -6.03
C ILE A 6 3.69 7.75 -4.96
N GLY A 7 5.02 7.87 -4.96
CA GLY A 7 5.87 7.05 -4.10
C GLY A 7 6.15 7.68 -2.74
N THR A 8 6.75 8.87 -2.71
CA THR A 8 7.45 9.32 -1.50
C THR A 8 6.59 10.17 -0.55
N PHE A 9 5.85 11.17 -1.05
CA PHE A 9 5.11 12.08 -0.15
C PHE A 9 3.95 11.41 0.60
N PRO A 10 3.07 10.61 -0.05
CA PRO A 10 1.99 9.93 0.67
C PRO A 10 2.51 8.91 1.69
N GLN A 11 3.58 8.17 1.36
CA GLN A 11 4.17 7.18 2.25
C GLN A 11 4.84 7.82 3.48
N VAL A 12 5.61 8.89 3.28
CA VAL A 12 6.23 9.63 4.40
C VAL A 12 5.16 10.25 5.29
N ASN A 13 4.11 10.84 4.70
CA ASN A 13 3.01 11.42 5.46
C ASN A 13 2.31 10.35 6.31
N ALA A 14 1.98 9.18 5.74
CA ALA A 14 1.38 8.07 6.45
C ALA A 14 2.24 7.57 7.62
N ILE A 15 3.57 7.45 7.43
CA ILE A 15 4.50 7.05 8.51
C ILE A 15 4.52 8.11 9.61
N THR A 16 4.65 9.39 9.26
CA THR A 16 4.73 10.46 10.25
C THR A 16 3.46 10.60 11.08
N HIS A 17 2.28 10.48 10.47
CA HIS A 17 1.01 10.52 11.18
C HIS A 17 0.81 9.26 12.03
N ALA A 18 1.14 8.07 11.54
CA ALA A 18 1.05 6.85 12.35
C ALA A 18 1.92 6.94 13.62
N MET A 19 3.12 7.51 13.51
CA MET A 19 4.01 7.74 14.66
C MET A 19 3.47 8.79 15.62
N GLN A 20 2.85 9.85 15.10
CA GLN A 20 2.22 10.88 15.92
C GLN A 20 0.98 10.33 16.65
N ASP A 21 0.10 9.64 15.95
CA ASP A 21 -1.18 9.17 16.50
C ASP A 21 -0.98 8.02 17.51
N THR A 22 -0.02 7.13 17.24
CA THR A 22 0.22 5.94 18.08
C THR A 22 1.19 6.22 19.23
N PHE A 23 2.24 7.01 18.99
CA PHE A 23 3.34 7.20 19.94
C PHE A 23 3.53 8.65 20.38
N ASN A 24 2.71 9.58 19.90
CA ASN A 24 2.78 11.02 20.19
C ASN A 24 4.15 11.64 19.84
N ILE A 25 4.84 11.07 18.84
CA ILE A 25 6.13 11.57 18.37
C ILE A 25 5.88 12.69 17.34
N PRO A 26 6.54 13.87 17.49
CA PRO A 26 6.38 14.96 16.54
C PRO A 26 6.78 14.56 15.11
N VAL A 27 5.97 14.98 14.14
CA VAL A 27 6.17 14.74 12.69
C VAL A 27 7.60 15.07 12.24
N LEU A 28 8.13 16.21 12.71
CA LEU A 28 9.46 16.67 12.33
C LEU A 28 10.57 15.68 12.73
N VAL A 29 10.46 15.09 13.93
CA VAL A 29 11.44 14.12 14.43
C VAL A 29 11.40 12.84 13.59
N THR A 30 10.20 12.30 13.36
CA THR A 30 10.00 11.12 12.52
C THR A 30 10.52 11.37 11.09
N ALA A 31 10.22 12.52 10.50
CA ALA A 31 10.64 12.87 9.14
C ALA A 31 12.17 12.95 8.99
N ILE A 32 12.87 13.54 9.96
CA ILE A 32 14.34 13.61 9.98
C ILE A 32 14.94 12.21 10.08
N ILE A 33 14.45 11.38 10.99
CA ILE A 33 14.94 10.01 11.18
C ILE A 33 14.74 9.19 9.90
N VAL A 34 13.53 9.21 9.33
CA VAL A 34 13.22 8.48 8.09
C VAL A 34 14.12 8.95 6.95
N THR A 35 14.34 10.26 6.82
CA THR A 35 15.20 10.83 5.77
C THR A 35 16.65 10.36 5.93
N LEU A 36 17.20 10.33 7.14
CA LEU A 36 18.56 9.85 7.40
C LEU A 36 18.70 8.36 7.08
N LEU A 37 17.74 7.53 7.51
CA LEU A 37 17.75 6.09 7.27
C LEU A 37 17.65 5.76 5.77
N VAL A 38 16.70 6.39 5.07
CA VAL A 38 16.53 6.21 3.63
C VAL A 38 17.74 6.75 2.86
N GLY A 39 18.26 7.91 3.25
CA GLY A 39 19.47 8.50 2.66
C GLY A 39 20.68 7.56 2.77
N LEU A 40 20.88 6.92 3.92
CA LEU A 40 21.98 5.97 4.12
C LEU A 40 21.89 4.74 3.19
N ILE A 41 20.68 4.28 2.89
CA ILE A 41 20.46 3.15 1.96
C ILE A 41 20.70 3.62 0.52
N ILE A 42 20.16 4.78 0.14
CA ILE A 42 20.26 5.33 -1.23
C ILE A 42 21.71 5.68 -1.59
N LEU A 43 22.46 6.29 -0.68
CA LEU A 43 23.87 6.68 -0.91
C LEU A 43 24.77 5.47 -1.21
N GLY A 44 24.36 4.24 -0.85
CA GLY A 44 25.07 3.01 -1.18
C GLY A 44 24.78 2.44 -2.58
N GLY A 45 23.93 3.10 -3.38
CA GLY A 45 23.58 2.70 -4.74
C GLY A 45 22.60 1.52 -4.84
N VAL A 46 22.27 1.15 -6.09
CA VAL A 46 21.20 0.19 -6.42
C VAL A 46 21.40 -1.19 -5.75
N LYS A 47 22.65 -1.65 -5.63
CA LYS A 47 22.96 -2.94 -4.98
C LYS A 47 22.58 -2.95 -3.49
N ARG A 48 22.78 -1.84 -2.78
CA ARG A 48 22.40 -1.71 -1.37
C ARG A 48 20.89 -1.61 -1.20
N ILE A 49 20.22 -0.88 -2.10
CA ILE A 49 18.75 -0.80 -2.14
C ILE A 49 18.16 -2.21 -2.32
N ALA A 50 18.63 -2.96 -3.31
CA ALA A 50 18.14 -4.31 -3.58
C ALA A 50 18.34 -5.26 -2.37
N THR A 51 19.51 -5.19 -1.72
CA THR A 51 19.82 -6.01 -0.54
C THR A 51 18.98 -5.64 0.68
N ALA A 52 18.72 -4.35 0.91
CA ALA A 52 17.87 -3.89 1.99
C ALA A 52 16.41 -4.34 1.74
N SER A 53 15.89 -4.11 0.54
CA SER A 53 14.53 -4.50 0.17
C SER A 53 14.33 -6.01 0.22
N SER A 54 15.32 -6.82 -0.17
CA SER A 54 15.20 -8.29 -0.14
C SER A 54 15.04 -8.86 1.26
N VAL A 55 15.42 -8.11 2.30
CA VAL A 55 15.24 -8.51 3.71
C VAL A 55 13.99 -7.85 4.31
N ILE A 56 13.80 -6.55 4.07
CA ILE A 56 12.71 -5.77 4.66
C ILE A 56 11.36 -6.22 4.14
N VAL A 57 11.21 -6.44 2.83
CA VAL A 57 9.92 -6.79 2.19
C VAL A 57 9.35 -8.11 2.72
N PRO A 58 10.09 -9.24 2.73
CA PRO A 58 9.54 -10.50 3.23
C PRO A 58 9.23 -10.42 4.73
N PHE A 59 10.08 -9.74 5.52
CA PHE A 59 9.83 -9.56 6.95
C PHE A 59 8.55 -8.76 7.21
N MET A 60 8.35 -7.65 6.48
CA MET A 60 7.15 -6.82 6.56
C MET A 60 5.90 -7.63 6.20
N ALA A 61 5.95 -8.40 5.11
CA ALA A 61 4.81 -9.21 4.66
C ALA A 61 4.43 -10.28 5.69
N ILE A 62 5.42 -11.00 6.23
CA ILE A 62 5.18 -12.03 7.26
C ILE A 62 4.56 -11.40 8.50
N LEU A 63 5.14 -10.33 9.05
CA LEU A 63 4.59 -9.67 10.23
C LEU A 63 3.16 -9.18 10.01
N TYR A 64 2.90 -8.53 8.87
CA TYR A 64 1.59 -8.00 8.55
C TYR A 64 0.55 -9.12 8.44
N VAL A 65 0.84 -10.17 7.67
CA VAL A 65 -0.07 -11.30 7.46
C VAL A 65 -0.30 -12.05 8.76
N THR A 66 0.75 -12.37 9.53
CA THR A 66 0.61 -13.08 10.79
C THR A 66 -0.20 -12.27 11.80
N THR A 67 0.09 -10.98 11.97
CA THR A 67 -0.66 -10.12 12.90
C THR A 67 -2.13 -10.00 12.49
N SER A 68 -2.38 -9.82 11.20
CA SER A 68 -3.75 -9.74 10.65
C SER A 68 -4.52 -11.04 10.89
N LEU A 69 -3.89 -12.19 10.61
CA LEU A 69 -4.51 -13.51 10.85
C LEU A 69 -4.83 -13.72 12.33
N VAL A 70 -3.91 -13.35 13.23
CA VAL A 70 -4.17 -13.45 14.68
C VAL A 70 -5.37 -12.60 15.08
N ILE A 71 -5.46 -11.35 14.62
CA ILE A 71 -6.60 -10.47 14.93
C ILE A 71 -7.92 -11.04 14.40
N ILE A 72 -7.91 -11.58 13.17
CA ILE A 72 -9.08 -12.20 12.54
C ILE A 72 -9.52 -13.44 13.33
N LEU A 73 -8.59 -14.31 13.72
CA LEU A 73 -8.92 -15.51 14.51
C LEU A 73 -9.50 -15.16 15.89
N LEU A 74 -8.99 -14.10 16.53
CA LEU A 74 -9.53 -13.60 17.80
C LEU A 74 -10.92 -12.97 17.66
N ASN A 75 -11.32 -12.53 16.46
CA ASN A 75 -12.62 -11.91 16.19
C ASN A 75 -13.41 -12.68 15.14
N ILE A 76 -13.26 -14.00 15.07
CA ILE A 76 -13.79 -14.80 13.97
C ILE A 76 -15.31 -14.70 13.84
N GLU A 77 -16.01 -14.49 14.95
CA GLU A 77 -17.46 -14.29 15.00
C GLU A 77 -17.93 -13.03 14.26
N LYS A 78 -17.08 -12.00 14.16
CA LYS A 78 -17.39 -10.74 13.46
C LYS A 78 -17.05 -10.79 11.97
N VAL A 79 -16.34 -11.83 11.52
CA VAL A 79 -15.90 -11.96 10.12
C VAL A 79 -17.09 -12.11 9.17
N PRO A 80 -18.11 -12.95 9.45
CA PRO A 80 -19.29 -13.04 8.60
C PRO A 80 -20.01 -11.70 8.45
N ASP A 81 -20.23 -10.98 9.55
CA ASP A 81 -20.88 -9.66 9.54
C ASP A 81 -20.09 -8.63 8.73
N ALA A 82 -18.75 -8.64 8.86
CA ALA A 82 -17.88 -7.76 8.07
C ALA A 82 -17.97 -8.07 6.56
N ILE A 83 -18.06 -9.35 6.17
CA ILE A 83 -18.20 -9.75 4.77
C ILE A 83 -19.56 -9.31 4.22
N LEU A 84 -20.64 -9.52 4.97
CA LEU A 84 -21.97 -9.06 4.60
C LEU A 84 -22.00 -7.54 4.43
N LEU A 85 -21.42 -6.81 5.38
CA LEU A 85 -21.31 -5.35 5.30
C LEU A 85 -20.56 -4.88 4.05
N ILE A 86 -19.49 -5.57 3.64
CA ILE A 86 -18.74 -5.25 2.42
C ILE A 86 -19.61 -5.46 1.18
N ILE A 87 -20.33 -6.58 1.09
CA ILE A 87 -21.18 -6.91 -0.07
C ILE A 87 -22.35 -5.92 -0.13
N ASP A 88 -23.04 -5.68 0.98
CA ASP A 88 -24.15 -4.75 1.06
C ASP A 88 -23.68 -3.34 0.68
N SER A 89 -22.58 -2.86 1.26
CA SER A 89 -22.05 -1.52 0.95
C SER A 89 -21.58 -1.37 -0.50
N ALA A 90 -21.16 -2.47 -1.15
CA ALA A 90 -20.70 -2.45 -2.54
C ALA A 90 -21.85 -2.49 -3.55
N PHE A 91 -22.98 -3.12 -3.21
CA PHE A 91 -24.10 -3.38 -4.12
C PHE A 91 -25.43 -2.73 -3.71
N ASP A 92 -25.48 -1.96 -2.62
CA ASP A 92 -26.70 -1.32 -2.12
C ASP A 92 -27.33 -0.37 -3.19
N PRO A 93 -28.50 -0.73 -3.75
CA PRO A 93 -29.20 0.10 -4.73
C PRO A 93 -29.89 1.31 -4.08
N GLN A 94 -30.17 1.27 -2.77
CA GLN A 94 -30.78 2.40 -2.05
C GLN A 94 -29.81 3.56 -1.90
N ALA A 95 -28.51 3.26 -1.72
CA ALA A 95 -27.47 4.26 -1.81
C ALA A 95 -27.52 5.01 -3.15
N ALA A 96 -27.58 4.32 -4.28
CA ALA A 96 -27.58 4.97 -5.60
C ALA A 96 -28.72 5.99 -5.83
N LEU A 97 -29.84 5.88 -5.10
CA LEU A 97 -31.01 6.75 -5.25
C LEU A 97 -31.15 7.83 -4.16
N GLY A 98 -30.51 7.66 -2.99
CA GLY A 98 -30.58 8.61 -1.87
C GLY A 98 -29.36 9.53 -1.81
N GLY A 99 -29.47 10.78 -2.26
CA GLY A 99 -28.34 11.69 -2.51
C GLY A 99 -27.21 11.77 -1.46
N ALA A 100 -27.49 11.60 -0.16
CA ALA A 100 -26.45 11.52 0.88
C ALA A 100 -25.75 10.14 0.96
N VAL A 101 -26.53 9.05 0.88
CA VAL A 101 -26.02 7.67 0.95
C VAL A 101 -25.34 7.27 -0.38
N GLY A 102 -25.85 7.75 -1.52
CA GLY A 102 -25.27 7.53 -2.84
C GLY A 102 -23.95 8.24 -3.05
N PHE A 103 -23.83 9.46 -2.52
CA PHE A 103 -22.56 10.16 -2.49
C PHE A 103 -21.53 9.38 -1.65
N THR A 104 -21.94 8.78 -0.53
CA THR A 104 -21.03 7.96 0.29
C THR A 104 -20.59 6.67 -0.42
N VAL A 105 -21.49 5.97 -1.11
CA VAL A 105 -21.14 4.76 -1.87
C VAL A 105 -20.28 5.09 -3.10
N MET A 106 -20.62 6.14 -3.86
CA MET A 106 -19.79 6.57 -4.99
C MET A 106 -18.38 6.98 -4.52
N LYS A 107 -18.26 7.66 -3.38
CA LYS A 107 -16.97 8.03 -2.77
C LYS A 107 -16.22 6.82 -2.22
N ALA A 108 -16.93 5.82 -1.70
CA ALA A 108 -16.34 4.56 -1.24
C ALA A 108 -15.79 3.75 -2.42
N ILE A 109 -16.54 3.60 -3.50
CA ILE A 109 -16.10 2.96 -4.75
C ILE A 109 -14.93 3.73 -5.35
N GLN A 110 -15.04 5.05 -5.48
CA GLN A 110 -13.97 5.89 -6.04
C GLN A 110 -12.69 5.78 -5.18
N SER A 111 -12.80 5.82 -3.85
CA SER A 111 -11.66 5.64 -2.95
C SER A 111 -11.10 4.22 -3.02
N GLY A 112 -11.94 3.20 -3.14
CA GLY A 112 -11.54 1.81 -3.26
C GLY A 112 -10.79 1.54 -4.56
N VAL A 113 -11.34 1.98 -5.68
CA VAL A 113 -10.71 1.89 -7.01
C VAL A 113 -9.41 2.70 -7.05
N ALA A 114 -9.42 3.94 -6.55
CA ALA A 114 -8.22 4.78 -6.51
C ALA A 114 -7.11 4.14 -5.65
N ARG A 115 -7.45 3.63 -4.45
CA ARG A 115 -6.50 2.92 -3.58
C ARG A 115 -6.03 1.61 -4.18
N GLY A 116 -6.90 0.86 -4.85
CA GLY A 116 -6.54 -0.41 -5.50
C GLY A 116 -5.57 -0.21 -6.67
N ILE A 117 -5.86 0.76 -7.54
CA ILE A 117 -4.97 1.17 -8.64
C ILE A 117 -3.62 1.65 -8.10
N PHE A 118 -3.64 2.45 -7.02
CA PHE A 118 -2.43 2.97 -6.38
C PHE A 118 -1.61 1.86 -5.71
N SER A 119 -2.26 0.92 -5.01
CA SER A 119 -1.59 -0.15 -4.27
C SER A 119 -0.96 -1.21 -5.18
N ASN A 120 -1.55 -1.48 -6.34
CA ASN A 120 -1.04 -2.45 -7.30
C ASN A 120 -0.26 -1.81 -8.45
N GLU A 121 -0.05 -0.49 -8.41
CA GLU A 121 0.53 0.32 -9.48
C GLU A 121 -0.08 0.06 -10.88
N SER A 122 -1.34 -0.41 -10.92
CA SER A 122 -1.98 -0.97 -12.10
C SER A 122 -2.30 0.15 -13.11
N GLY A 123 -1.60 0.16 -14.25
CA GLY A 123 -1.76 1.21 -15.26
C GLY A 123 -0.93 2.48 -15.03
N LEU A 124 -0.04 2.49 -14.02
CA LEU A 124 0.88 3.60 -13.75
C LEU A 124 2.21 3.52 -14.51
N GLY A 125 2.50 2.40 -15.18
CA GLY A 125 3.66 2.24 -16.05
C GLY A 125 5.01 2.07 -15.34
N SER A 126 5.01 1.90 -14.01
CA SER A 126 6.20 1.62 -13.19
C SER A 126 6.66 0.16 -13.25
N ALA A 127 5.73 -0.80 -13.38
CA ALA A 127 6.04 -2.23 -13.54
C ALA A 127 7.00 -2.53 -14.72
N PRO A 128 6.85 -1.92 -15.92
CA PRO A 128 7.83 -2.01 -17.00
C PRO A 128 9.25 -1.51 -16.65
N ILE A 129 9.40 -0.53 -15.75
CA ILE A 129 10.69 0.02 -15.34
C ILE A 129 11.47 -1.02 -14.51
N ALA A 130 10.77 -1.69 -13.58
CA ALA A 130 11.34 -2.81 -12.83
C ALA A 130 11.65 -4.00 -13.75
N ALA A 131 10.79 -4.27 -14.74
CA ALA A 131 11.01 -5.31 -15.75
C ALA A 131 12.26 -5.06 -16.61
N ALA A 132 12.51 -3.81 -17.00
CA ALA A 132 13.66 -3.43 -17.81
C ALA A 132 15.01 -3.55 -17.06
N ALA A 133 15.00 -3.44 -15.73
CA ALA A 133 16.19 -3.57 -14.89
C ALA A 133 16.58 -5.04 -14.60
N ALA A 134 15.70 -6.00 -14.90
CA ALA A 134 15.96 -7.42 -14.67
C ALA A 134 16.76 -8.05 -15.80
N GLN A 135 17.81 -8.81 -15.45
CA GLN A 135 18.59 -9.60 -16.41
C GLN A 135 17.85 -10.89 -16.77
N THR A 136 16.91 -10.80 -17.71
CA THR A 136 16.21 -11.95 -18.31
C THR A 136 16.56 -12.11 -19.78
N ARG A 137 16.66 -13.36 -20.25
CA ARG A 137 16.88 -13.68 -21.67
C ARG A 137 15.60 -13.69 -22.49
N GLU A 138 14.44 -13.76 -21.84
CA GLU A 138 13.15 -13.91 -22.50
C GLU A 138 12.10 -12.97 -21.89
N PRO A 139 11.47 -12.09 -22.71
CA PRO A 139 10.52 -11.09 -22.22
C PRO A 139 9.25 -11.71 -21.64
N VAL A 140 8.82 -12.86 -22.15
CA VAL A 140 7.61 -13.57 -21.68
C VAL A 140 7.77 -14.05 -20.24
N ARG A 141 8.95 -14.59 -19.90
CA ARG A 141 9.26 -15.08 -18.55
C ARG A 141 9.32 -13.95 -17.52
N GLN A 142 9.74 -12.77 -17.96
CA GLN A 142 9.77 -11.57 -17.12
C GLN A 142 8.37 -10.97 -16.90
N GLY A 143 7.51 -11.03 -17.91
CA GLY A 143 6.11 -10.61 -17.80
C GLY A 143 5.30 -11.45 -16.82
N LEU A 144 5.64 -12.74 -16.66
CA LEU A 144 4.98 -13.67 -15.72
C LEU A 144 5.40 -13.47 -14.26
N ILE A 145 6.57 -12.88 -14.00
CA ILE A 145 7.11 -12.68 -12.64
C ILE A 145 6.67 -11.33 -12.05
N ILE A 146 6.36 -10.34 -12.90
CA ILE A 146 6.03 -8.96 -12.48
C ILE A 146 4.52 -8.66 -12.61
N GLN A 147 3.69 -9.67 -12.87
CA GLN A 147 2.24 -9.55 -12.66
C GLN A 147 1.91 -9.79 -11.19
#